data_AF-A0A9E4BZS7-F1
#
_entry.id   AF-A0A9E4BZS7-F1
#
_cell.length_a   1.000
_cell.length_b   1.000
_cell.length_c   1.000
_cell.angle_alpha   90.00
_cell.angle_beta   90.00
_cell.angle_gamma   90.00
#
_symmetry.space_group_name_H-M   'P 1'
#
loop_
_entity.id
_entity.type
_entity.pdbx_description
1 polymer ?
#
loop_
_entity_poly.entity_id
_entity_poly.type
_entity_poly.pdbx_seq_one_letter_code
_entity_poly.pdbx_strand_id
1 'polypeptide(L)' 'MAQAIIFDFDLTLADSTKGIIECVNFALERLNLPQADDERIK' A
#
# COMPACT_ATOMS: atom_id res chain seq x y z
N MET A 1 -19.26 -19.40 -19.03
CA MET A 1 -17.83 -19.02 -18.99
C MET A 1 -17.73 -17.53 -18.75
N ALA A 2 -16.76 -17.08 -17.95
CA ALA A 2 -16.52 -15.64 -17.78
C ALA A 2 -15.96 -15.06 -19.09
N GLN A 3 -16.47 -13.90 -19.52
CA GLN A 3 -16.01 -13.22 -20.73
C GLN A 3 -14.77 -12.36 -20.48
N ALA A 4 -14.54 -11.95 -19.23
CA ALA A 4 -13.34 -11.27 -18.77
C ALA A 4 -13.10 -11.58 -17.30
N ILE A 5 -11.84 -11.49 -16.87
CA ILE A 5 -11.43 -11.58 -15.47
C ILE A 5 -10.57 -10.36 -15.17
N ILE A 6 -10.91 -9.65 -14.10
CA ILE A 6 -10.21 -8.44 -13.65
C ILE A 6 -9.51 -8.80 -12.34
N PHE A 7 -8.28 -8.32 -12.20
CA PHE A 7 -7.47 -8.47 -11.01
C PHE A 7 -7.16 -7.08 -10.46
N ASP A 8 -7.22 -6.97 -9.15
CA ASP A 8 -6.57 -5.87 -8.44
C ASP A 8 -5.04 -6.01 -8.58
N PHE A 9 -4.29 -4.97 -8.23
CA PHE A 9 -2.84 -4.97 -8.38
C PHE A 9 -2.12 -5.26 -7.05
N ASP A 10 -2.26 -4.35 -6.08
CA ASP A 10 -1.56 -4.46 -4.81
C ASP A 10 -2.03 -5.72 -4.05
N LEU A 11 -1.08 -6.53 -3.59
CA LEU A 11 -1.32 -7.82 -2.93
C LEU A 11 -2.11 -8.86 -3.75
N THR A 12 -2.36 -8.60 -5.03
CA THR A 12 -3.01 -9.55 -5.96
C THR A 12 -2.08 -9.93 -7.11
N LEU A 13 -1.53 -8.94 -7.83
CA LEU A 13 -0.57 -9.14 -8.91
C LEU A 13 0.86 -8.80 -8.50
N ALA A 14 1.05 -7.91 -7.52
CA ALA A 14 2.36 -7.52 -7.04
C ALA A 14 2.37 -7.21 -5.54
N ASP A 15 3.49 -7.55 -4.87
CA ASP A 15 3.77 -7.08 -3.52
C ASP A 15 4.52 -5.73 -3.58
N SER A 16 3.74 -4.66 -3.48
CA SER A 16 4.19 -3.27 -3.43
C SER A 16 4.26 -2.73 -1.99
N THR A 17 3.99 -3.56 -0.98
CA THR A 17 3.77 -3.17 0.43
C THR A 17 4.88 -2.30 0.98
N LYS A 18 6.15 -2.68 0.73
CA LYS A 18 7.31 -1.94 1.21
C LYS A 18 7.35 -0.49 0.67
N GLY A 19 7.06 -0.31 -0.61
CA GLY A 19 7.05 1.01 -1.24
C GLY A 19 5.90 1.88 -0.73
N ILE A 20 4.72 1.27 -0.56
CA ILE A 20 3.55 1.95 0.00
C ILE A 20 3.83 2.43 1.43
N ILE A 21 4.37 1.56 2.29
CA ILE A 21 4.74 1.90 3.68
C ILE A 21 5.73 3.06 3.71
N GLU A 22 6.79 3.00 2.89
CA GLU A 22 7.80 4.06 2.80
C GLU A 22 7.18 5.40 2.40
N CYS A 23 6.33 5.41 1.37
CA CYS A 23 5.66 6.62 0.90
C CYS A 23 4.69 7.21 1.93
N VAL A 24 3.88 6.37 2.59
CA VAL A 24 2.91 6.82 3.60
C VAL A 24 3.63 7.41 4.81
N ASN A 25 4.65 6.72 5.33
CA ASN A 25 5.39 7.19 6.50
C ASN A 25 6.24 8.43 6.20
N PHE A 26 6.77 8.55 4.98
CA PHE A 26 7.38 9.79 4.51
C PHE A 26 6.38 10.95 4.53
N ALA A 27 5.14 10.75 4.05
CA ALA A 27 4.12 11.79 4.05
C ALA A 27 3.70 12.20 5.48
N LEU A 28 3.52 11.23 6.39
CA LEU A 28 3.19 11.49 7.79
C LEU A 28 4.26 12.34 8.48
N GLU A 29 5.53 11.98 8.29
CA GLU A 29 6.67 12.73 8.82
C GLU A 29 6.64 14.20 8.34
N ARG A 30 6.40 14.42 7.03
CA ARG A 30 6.35 15.78 6.45
C ARG A 30 5.18 16.62 6.95
N LEU A 31 4.16 16.00 7.52
CA LEU A 31 3.02 16.66 8.15
C LEU A 31 3.19 16.84 9.67
N ASN A 32 4.36 16.50 10.23
CA ASN A 32 4.60 16.44 11.68
C ASN A 32 3.63 15.50 12.42
N LEU A 33 3.22 14.42 11.75
CA LEU A 33 2.40 13.35 12.32
C LEU A 33 3.27 12.15 12.68
N PRO A 34 2.87 11.35 13.68
CA PRO A 34 3.56 10.09 13.97
C PRO A 34 3.44 9.14 12.78
N GLN A 35 4.52 8.39 12.52
CA GLN A 35 4.50 7.28 11.58
C GLN A 35 3.50 6.20 12.03
N ALA A 36 2.91 5.51 11.07
CA ALA A 36 2.05 4.36 11.32
C ALA A 36 2.87 3.06 11.26
N ASP A 37 2.45 2.08 12.04
CA ASP A 37 2.97 0.71 11.93
C ASP A 37 2.59 0.07 10.59
N ASP A 38 3.40 -0.90 10.15
CA ASP A 38 3.26 -1.57 8.86
C ASP A 38 1.89 -2.23 8.70
N GLU A 39 1.34 -2.83 9.77
CA GLU A 39 0.05 -3.53 9.77
C GLU A 39 -1.15 -2.60 9.64
N ARG A 40 -0.99 -1.31 9.95
CA ARG A 40 -2.03 -0.28 9.74
C ARG A 40 -2.04 0.27 8.32
N ILE A 41 -0.92 0.18 7.60
CA ILE A 41 -0.79 0.67 6.22
C ILE A 41 -1.13 -0.44 5.21
N LYS A 42 -0.78 -1.68 5.54
CA LYS A 42 -1.11 -2.88 4.75
C LYS A 42 -2.59 -3.25 4.87
#